data_AF-A0A085WL82-F1
#
_entry.id   AF-A0A085WL82-F1
#
_cell.length_a   1.000
_cell.length_b   1.000
_cell.length_c   1.000
_cell.angle_alpha   90.00
_cell.angle_beta   90.00
_cell.angle_gamma   90.00
#
_symmetry.space_group_name_H-M   'P 1'
#
loop_
_entity.id
_entity.type
_entity.pdbx_description
1 polymer ?
#
loop_
_entity_poly.entity_id
_entity_poly.type
_entity_poly.pdbx_seq_one_letter_code
_entity_poly.pdbx_strand_id
1 'polypeptide(L)'
;MTPDLRALFETTFPIASHYFALHWVPDDPWRPEDAHPDDVYAVLRLVTFYLDESGEVSIRDVKEQGMLVVPAQHRQDPRLEAWLRGSREALLEVMQSQDWTIDRDDDEAQSADNSLVCMMPSDLVCHDVLKLARPRESEDFKQALLGSKKRLGHMLFPPRVG
;
A
#
# COMPACT_ATOMS: atom_id res chain seq x y z
N MET A 1 18.64 4.72 18.73
CA MET A 1 17.35 5.33 19.13
C MET A 1 16.28 4.56 18.39
N THR A 2 15.31 3.95 19.07
CA THR A 2 14.22 3.24 18.40
C THR A 2 13.35 4.27 17.70
N PRO A 3 13.10 4.15 16.38
CA PRO A 3 12.23 5.09 15.69
C PRO A 3 10.83 5.05 16.30
N ASP A 4 10.22 6.23 16.47
CA ASP A 4 8.82 6.34 16.87
C ASP A 4 7.94 5.94 15.68
N LEU A 5 7.54 4.68 15.67
CA LEU A 5 6.74 4.10 14.59
C LEU A 5 5.41 4.83 14.43
N ARG A 6 4.77 5.25 15.53
CA ARG A 6 3.53 6.01 15.48
C ARG A 6 3.75 7.32 14.73
N ALA A 7 4.77 8.10 15.11
CA ALA A 7 5.10 9.34 14.41
C ALA A 7 5.43 9.09 12.92
N LEU A 8 6.09 7.97 12.59
CA LEU A 8 6.35 7.59 11.21
C LEU A 8 5.07 7.28 10.42
N PHE A 9 4.11 6.55 11.01
CA PHE A 9 2.82 6.28 10.37
C PHE A 9 2.00 7.57 10.21
N GLU A 10 1.95 8.44 11.23
CA GLU A 10 1.24 9.74 11.18
C GLU A 10 1.79 10.66 10.09
N THR A 11 3.09 10.60 9.80
CA THR A 11 3.71 11.42 8.75
C THR A 11 3.64 10.79 7.35
N THR A 12 3.39 9.49 7.26
CA THR A 12 3.34 8.75 5.98
C THR A 12 1.92 8.65 5.44
N PHE A 13 0.93 8.46 6.31
CA PHE A 13 -0.47 8.26 5.95
C PHE A 13 -1.30 9.54 6.17
N PRO A 14 -2.37 9.76 5.38
CA PRO A 14 -2.86 8.89 4.32
C PRO A 14 -2.02 8.99 3.04
N ILE A 15 -2.00 7.89 2.29
CA ILE A 15 -1.49 7.84 0.92
C ILE A 15 -2.72 7.91 0.03
N ALA A 16 -2.96 9.08 -0.58
CA ALA A 16 -4.20 9.35 -1.29
C ALA A 16 -3.96 9.84 -2.73
N SER A 17 -4.91 9.48 -3.60
CA SER A 17 -5.04 9.91 -4.99
C SER A 17 -6.51 10.21 -5.30
N HIS A 18 -6.83 10.47 -6.57
CA HIS A 18 -8.22 10.63 -7.01
C HIS A 18 -9.04 9.33 -6.97
N TYR A 19 -8.38 8.17 -6.99
CA TYR A 19 -9.05 6.87 -7.11
C TYR A 19 -9.10 6.07 -5.81
N PHE A 20 -8.22 6.37 -4.86
CA PHE A 20 -8.20 5.70 -3.56
C PHE A 20 -7.48 6.52 -2.49
N ALA A 21 -7.70 6.16 -1.24
CA ALA A 21 -6.90 6.57 -0.10
C ALA A 21 -6.58 5.37 0.79
N LEU A 22 -5.30 5.17 1.11
CA LEU A 22 -4.85 4.22 2.11
C LEU A 22 -4.57 4.97 3.41
N HIS A 23 -5.23 4.56 4.48
CA HIS A 23 -5.12 5.14 5.81
C HIS A 23 -4.53 4.14 6.79
N TRP A 24 -3.78 4.66 7.76
CA TRP A 24 -3.47 3.93 8.99
C TRP A 24 -4.55 4.21 10.04
N VAL A 25 -5.00 3.17 10.75
CA VAL A 25 -5.98 3.26 11.82
C VAL A 25 -5.24 3.11 13.17
N PRO A 26 -4.96 4.21 13.90
CA PRO A 26 -4.04 4.22 15.03
C PRO A 26 -4.52 3.47 16.28
N ASP A 27 -5.84 3.49 16.52
CA ASP A 27 -6.43 3.03 17.78
C ASP A 27 -7.09 1.65 17.66
N ASP A 28 -6.82 0.90 16.57
CA ASP A 28 -7.32 -0.46 16.39
C ASP A 28 -6.24 -1.49 16.82
N PRO A 29 -6.45 -2.23 17.93
CA PRO A 29 -5.45 -3.10 18.52
C PRO A 29 -5.38 -4.48 17.83
N TRP A 30 -5.44 -4.54 16.51
CA TRP A 30 -5.34 -5.81 15.81
C TRP A 30 -3.96 -6.44 15.96
N ARG A 31 -3.92 -7.62 16.57
CA ARG A 31 -2.71 -8.45 16.68
C ARG A 31 -3.12 -9.94 16.77
N PRO A 32 -2.49 -10.84 16.00
CA PRO A 32 -2.72 -12.27 16.14
C PRO A 32 -2.33 -12.79 17.53
N GLU A 33 -3.01 -13.82 18.03
CA GLU A 33 -2.74 -14.40 19.36
C GLU A 33 -1.30 -14.92 19.50
N ASP A 34 -0.76 -15.51 18.43
CA ASP A 34 0.60 -16.11 18.40
C ASP A 34 1.70 -15.13 17.90
N ALA A 35 1.39 -13.84 17.81
CA ALA A 35 2.32 -12.84 17.30
C ALA A 35 3.53 -12.62 18.22
N HIS A 36 4.72 -12.41 17.63
CA HIS A 36 5.91 -12.05 18.41
C HIS A 36 5.70 -10.69 19.12
N PRO A 37 6.13 -10.50 20.38
CA PRO A 37 5.93 -9.24 21.12
C PRO A 37 6.56 -8.01 20.49
N ASP A 38 7.58 -8.22 19.66
CA ASP A 38 8.27 -7.15 18.94
C ASP A 38 7.80 -6.93 17.50
N ASP A 39 6.87 -7.76 17.01
CA ASP A 39 6.24 -7.50 15.73
C ASP A 39 5.34 -6.27 15.81
N VAL A 40 5.37 -5.46 14.76
CA VAL A 40 4.55 -4.26 14.64
C VAL A 40 3.41 -4.55 13.68
N TYR A 41 2.22 -4.61 14.26
CA TYR A 41 0.97 -4.76 13.54
C TYR A 41 0.26 -3.42 13.41
N ALA A 42 -0.47 -3.25 12.32
CA ALA A 42 -1.36 -2.11 12.14
C ALA A 42 -2.59 -2.53 11.35
N VAL A 43 -3.69 -1.83 11.58
CA VAL A 43 -4.85 -1.85 10.69
C VAL A 43 -4.68 -0.77 9.64
N LEU A 44 -4.80 -1.18 8.37
CA LEU A 44 -4.82 -0.27 7.24
C LEU A 44 -6.20 -0.29 6.61
N ARG A 45 -6.72 0.89 6.26
CA ARG A 45 -8.00 1.08 5.58
C ARG A 45 -7.73 1.58 4.16
N LEU A 46 -8.10 0.78 3.18
CA LEU A 46 -8.13 1.14 1.77
C LEU A 46 -9.55 1.62 1.42
N VAL A 47 -9.69 2.90 1.11
CA VAL A 47 -10.91 3.50 0.58
C VAL A 47 -10.72 3.65 -0.92
N THR A 48 -11.63 3.12 -1.74
CA THR A 48 -11.63 3.37 -3.18
C THR A 48 -12.79 4.29 -3.54
N PHE A 49 -12.56 5.14 -4.54
CA PHE A 49 -13.52 6.12 -5.01
C PHE A 49 -13.88 5.84 -6.47
N TYR A 50 -15.08 6.23 -6.88
CA TYR A 50 -15.39 6.41 -8.31
C TYR A 50 -15.73 7.87 -8.55
N LEU A 51 -15.45 8.33 -9.77
CA LEU A 51 -15.84 9.64 -10.26
C LEU A 51 -17.09 9.43 -11.12
N ASP A 52 -18.18 10.09 -10.81
CA ASP A 52 -19.36 10.02 -11.67
C ASP A 52 -19.24 10.92 -12.91
N GLU A 53 -20.21 10.85 -13.80
CA GLU A 53 -20.26 11.66 -15.03
C GLU A 53 -20.31 13.18 -14.75
N SER A 54 -20.68 13.59 -13.54
CA SER A 54 -20.72 14.99 -13.10
C SER A 54 -19.39 15.48 -12.51
N GLY A 55 -18.42 14.57 -12.34
CA GLY A 55 -17.14 14.85 -11.70
C GLY A 55 -17.20 14.79 -10.16
N GLU A 56 -18.29 14.29 -9.59
CA GLU A 56 -18.43 14.10 -8.14
C GLU A 56 -17.72 12.81 -7.70
N VAL A 57 -16.93 12.91 -6.63
CA VAL A 57 -16.21 11.78 -6.04
C VAL A 57 -17.10 11.09 -5.02
N SER A 58 -17.38 9.82 -5.23
CA SER A 58 -18.14 8.98 -4.28
C SER A 58 -17.30 7.80 -3.80
N ILE A 59 -17.52 7.37 -2.55
CA ILE A 59 -16.88 6.16 -2.02
C ILE A 59 -17.48 4.95 -2.74
N ARG A 60 -16.62 4.15 -3.38
CA ARG A 60 -17.00 2.85 -3.95
C ARG A 60 -16.98 1.76 -2.89
N ASP A 61 -15.85 1.62 -2.21
CA ASP A 61 -15.61 0.53 -1.27
C ASP A 61 -14.62 0.94 -0.17
N VAL A 62 -14.73 0.28 0.99
CA VAL A 62 -13.85 0.46 2.15
C VAL A 62 -13.42 -0.90 2.65
N LYS A 63 -12.12 -1.19 2.57
CA LYS A 63 -11.53 -2.44 3.04
C LYS A 63 -10.55 -2.17 4.17
N GLU A 64 -10.76 -2.86 5.28
CA GLU A 64 -9.86 -2.81 6.43
C GLU A 64 -9.14 -4.15 6.61
N GLN A 65 -7.85 -4.08 6.90
CA GLN A 65 -7.05 -5.27 7.15
C GLN A 65 -6.01 -4.99 8.21
N GLY A 66 -6.07 -5.77 9.29
CA GLY A 66 -4.97 -5.90 10.23
C GLY A 66 -3.85 -6.74 9.62
N MET A 67 -2.61 -6.25 9.66
CA MET A 67 -1.47 -6.94 9.07
C MET A 67 -0.14 -6.62 9.76
N LEU A 68 0.83 -7.52 9.58
CA LEU A 68 2.21 -7.29 9.98
C LEU A 68 2.85 -6.23 9.08
N VAL A 69 3.27 -5.11 9.66
CA VAL A 69 3.90 -4.02 8.92
C VAL A 69 5.41 -4.03 9.10
N VAL A 70 5.91 -4.26 10.31
CA VAL A 70 7.35 -4.37 10.57
C VAL A 70 7.61 -5.64 11.39
N PRO A 71 8.28 -6.64 10.80
CA PRO A 71 8.74 -7.82 11.54
C PRO A 71 9.72 -7.44 12.67
N ALA A 72 9.70 -8.20 13.75
CA ALA A 72 10.51 -7.97 14.95
C ALA A 72 12.00 -7.70 14.65
N GLN A 73 12.60 -8.48 13.75
CA GLN A 73 14.02 -8.32 13.39
C GLN A 73 14.36 -6.99 12.68
N HIS A 74 13.35 -6.28 12.18
CA HIS A 74 13.50 -4.98 11.51
C HIS A 74 12.98 -3.82 12.35
N ARG A 75 12.44 -4.05 13.56
CA ARG A 75 11.87 -3.01 14.43
C ARG A 75 12.83 -1.85 14.72
N GLN A 76 14.13 -2.14 14.80
CA GLN A 76 15.18 -1.16 15.05
C GLN A 76 16.00 -0.83 13.80
N ASP A 77 15.56 -1.25 12.61
CA ASP A 77 16.28 -0.97 11.37
C ASP A 77 16.29 0.55 11.13
N PRO A 78 17.48 1.19 11.04
CA PRO A 78 17.57 2.64 10.84
C PRO A 78 16.99 3.09 9.50
N ARG A 79 16.70 2.15 8.57
CA ARG A 79 16.14 2.42 7.25
C ARG A 79 14.61 2.45 7.22
N LEU A 80 13.93 2.23 8.34
CA LEU A 80 12.45 2.16 8.38
C LEU A 80 11.77 3.41 7.83
N GLU A 81 12.27 4.60 8.17
CA GLU A 81 11.74 5.86 7.66
C GLU A 81 11.90 5.97 6.13
N ALA A 82 13.09 5.63 5.62
CA ALA A 82 13.36 5.61 4.18
C ALA A 82 12.45 4.60 3.46
N TRP A 83 12.27 3.40 4.02
CA TRP A 83 11.38 2.39 3.46
C TRP A 83 9.91 2.82 3.42
N LEU A 84 9.38 3.42 4.49
CA LEU A 84 8.01 3.93 4.52
C LEU A 84 7.79 5.05 3.50
N ARG A 85 8.74 5.99 3.41
CA ARG A 85 8.70 7.07 2.39
C ARG A 85 8.76 6.51 0.97
N GLY A 86 9.69 5.60 0.70
CA GLY A 86 9.81 4.94 -0.60
C GLY A 86 8.56 4.13 -0.97
N SER A 87 7.91 3.50 0.02
CA SER A 87 6.64 2.79 -0.18
C SER A 87 5.52 3.75 -0.56
N ARG A 88 5.40 4.87 0.14
CA ARG A 88 4.44 5.93 -0.19
C ARG A 88 4.66 6.47 -1.60
N GLU A 89 5.91 6.77 -1.96
CA GLU A 89 6.24 7.29 -3.29
C GLU A 89 5.96 6.26 -4.39
N ALA A 90 6.27 4.98 -4.17
CA ALA A 90 6.00 3.92 -5.15
C ALA A 90 4.49 3.77 -5.40
N LEU A 91 3.69 3.81 -4.33
CA LEU A 91 2.24 3.74 -4.44
C LEU A 91 1.68 4.94 -5.18
N LEU A 92 2.11 6.15 -4.86
CA LEU A 92 1.68 7.35 -5.59
C LEU A 92 2.09 7.31 -7.06
N GLU A 93 3.30 6.83 -7.37
CA GLU A 93 3.82 6.73 -8.74
C GLU A 93 2.99 5.75 -9.58
N VAL A 94 2.74 4.53 -9.06
CA VAL A 94 1.87 3.54 -9.75
C VAL A 94 0.52 4.16 -10.05
N MET A 95 -0.02 4.91 -9.10
CA MET A 95 -1.39 5.42 -9.15
C MET A 95 -1.53 6.62 -10.08
N GLN A 96 -0.49 7.43 -10.25
CA GLN A 96 -0.45 8.51 -11.22
C GLN A 96 -0.13 8.03 -12.65
N SER A 97 0.54 6.87 -12.77
CA SER A 97 0.97 6.34 -14.07
C SER A 97 -0.14 5.63 -14.86
N GLN A 98 -1.28 5.33 -14.23
CA GLN A 98 -2.37 4.58 -14.84
C GLN A 98 -3.64 5.40 -15.00
N ASP A 99 -4.31 5.17 -16.11
CA ASP A 99 -5.65 5.68 -16.38
C ASP A 99 -6.65 4.69 -15.75
N TRP A 100 -6.90 4.86 -14.45
CA TRP A 100 -7.83 4.00 -13.73
C TRP A 100 -9.26 4.41 -14.06
N THR A 101 -9.97 3.62 -14.85
CA THR A 101 -11.43 3.72 -14.97
C THR A 101 -12.09 2.79 -13.96
N ILE A 102 -12.71 3.37 -12.94
CA ILE A 102 -13.57 2.66 -12.00
C ILE A 102 -15.01 2.93 -12.46
N ASP A 103 -15.54 2.08 -13.32
CA ASP A 103 -16.94 2.19 -13.76
C ASP A 103 -17.88 1.76 -12.63
N ARG A 104 -18.99 2.51 -12.48
CA ARG A 104 -19.99 2.30 -11.42
C ARG A 104 -20.67 0.93 -11.51
N ASP A 105 -20.82 0.42 -12.74
CA ASP A 105 -21.53 -0.82 -13.07
C ASP A 105 -20.59 -1.99 -13.41
N ASP A 106 -19.27 -1.83 -13.20
CA ASP A 106 -18.31 -2.90 -13.42
C ASP A 106 -18.41 -3.91 -12.26
N ASP A 107 -19.37 -4.83 -12.39
CA ASP A 107 -19.50 -6.04 -11.60
C ASP A 107 -18.18 -6.82 -11.69
N GLU A 108 -17.76 -7.40 -10.56
CA GLU A 108 -16.45 -8.01 -10.27
C GLU A 108 -15.86 -9.02 -11.30
N ALA A 109 -16.56 -9.30 -12.40
CA ALA A 109 -16.34 -10.44 -13.28
C ALA A 109 -15.57 -10.18 -14.59
N GLN A 110 -15.40 -8.95 -15.08
CA GLN A 110 -14.89 -8.76 -16.46
C GLN A 110 -13.41 -8.34 -16.62
N SER A 111 -12.71 -7.90 -15.58
CA SER A 111 -11.25 -7.65 -15.69
C SER A 111 -10.48 -8.03 -14.42
N ALA A 112 -10.38 -9.34 -14.16
CA ALA A 112 -9.63 -9.90 -13.02
C ALA A 112 -8.14 -9.48 -12.95
N ASP A 113 -7.59 -8.92 -14.02
CA ASP A 113 -6.18 -8.56 -14.10
C ASP A 113 -5.85 -7.10 -13.74
N ASN A 114 -6.84 -6.19 -13.59
CA ASN A 114 -6.55 -4.75 -13.49
C ASN A 114 -7.45 -3.89 -12.58
N SER A 115 -8.37 -4.46 -11.80
CA SER A 115 -9.31 -3.62 -11.03
C SER A 115 -8.76 -3.25 -9.65
N LEU A 116 -8.72 -1.94 -9.34
CA LEU A 116 -8.55 -1.40 -7.97
C LEU A 116 -9.53 -2.04 -6.98
N VAL A 117 -10.65 -2.55 -7.49
CA VAL A 117 -11.73 -3.25 -6.77
C VAL A 117 -11.23 -4.51 -6.07
N CYS A 118 -10.30 -5.26 -6.68
CA CYS A 118 -9.78 -6.49 -6.08
C CYS A 118 -8.61 -6.25 -5.10
N MET A 119 -8.11 -5.02 -5.00
CA MET A 119 -7.01 -4.72 -4.09
C MET A 119 -7.39 -4.89 -2.62
N MET A 120 -6.42 -5.33 -1.83
CA MET A 120 -6.46 -5.35 -0.37
C MET A 120 -5.31 -4.49 0.19
N PRO A 121 -5.39 -3.99 1.44
CA PRO A 121 -4.27 -3.26 2.05
C PRO A 121 -2.94 -4.03 2.03
N SER A 122 -2.96 -5.35 2.19
CA SER A 122 -1.78 -6.21 2.08
C SER A 122 -1.13 -6.24 0.69
N ASP A 123 -1.86 -5.93 -0.37
CA ASP A 123 -1.30 -5.77 -1.71
C ASP A 123 -0.50 -4.46 -1.85
N LEU A 124 -0.60 -3.53 -0.90
CA LEU A 124 0.04 -2.20 -0.97
C LEU A 124 1.26 -2.05 -0.04
N VAL A 125 1.37 -2.89 0.99
CA VAL A 125 2.52 -2.90 1.90
C VAL A 125 3.41 -4.12 1.64
N CYS A 126 4.74 -3.96 1.70
CA CYS A 126 5.68 -5.06 1.51
C CYS A 126 6.91 -4.89 2.39
N HIS A 127 6.87 -5.52 3.57
CA HIS A 127 7.98 -5.51 4.50
C HIS A 127 9.17 -6.36 4.02
N ASP A 128 8.99 -7.25 3.04
CA ASP A 128 10.07 -8.08 2.49
C ASP A 128 11.19 -7.26 1.86
N VAL A 129 10.91 -6.04 1.38
CA VAL A 129 11.93 -5.15 0.80
C VAL A 129 12.94 -4.68 1.86
N LEU A 130 12.58 -4.66 3.15
CA LEU A 130 13.54 -4.38 4.25
C LEU A 130 14.62 -5.47 4.37
N LYS A 131 14.35 -6.70 3.89
CA LYS A 131 15.32 -7.80 3.88
C LYS A 131 16.44 -7.57 2.85
N LEU A 132 16.25 -6.66 1.90
CA LEU A 132 17.26 -6.36 0.89
C LEU A 132 18.44 -5.60 1.51
N ALA A 133 19.66 -6.08 1.22
CA ALA A 133 20.89 -5.48 1.75
C ALA A 133 21.26 -4.14 1.08
N ARG A 134 20.81 -3.92 -0.16
CA ARG A 134 21.22 -2.79 -1.00
C ARG A 134 20.47 -1.48 -0.70
N PRO A 135 19.13 -1.45 -0.60
CA PRO A 135 18.42 -0.19 -0.41
C PRO A 135 18.82 0.53 0.89
N ARG A 136 19.08 1.83 0.77
CA ARG A 136 19.46 2.71 1.89
C ARG A 136 18.55 3.91 2.00
N GLU A 137 18.22 4.51 0.86
CA GLU A 137 17.41 5.73 0.77
C GLU A 137 16.00 5.45 0.26
N SER A 138 15.10 6.43 0.39
CA SER A 138 13.69 6.26 -0.02
C SER A 138 13.55 5.86 -1.48
N GLU A 139 14.32 6.49 -2.38
CA GLU A 139 14.32 6.17 -3.81
C GLU A 139 14.76 4.72 -4.08
N ASP A 140 15.74 4.18 -3.35
CA ASP A 140 16.16 2.78 -3.52
C ASP A 140 15.03 1.82 -3.16
N PHE A 141 14.32 2.11 -2.06
CA PHE A 141 13.18 1.31 -1.63
C PHE A 141 12.01 1.43 -2.60
N LYS A 142 11.75 2.62 -3.13
CA LYS A 142 10.75 2.85 -4.18
C LYS A 142 11.02 1.95 -5.38
N GLN A 143 12.23 2.02 -5.94
CA GLN A 143 12.62 1.20 -7.09
C GLN A 143 12.56 -0.30 -6.79
N ALA A 144 12.99 -0.71 -5.60
CA ALA A 144 12.92 -2.11 -5.18
C ALA A 144 11.47 -2.61 -5.03
N LEU A 145 10.55 -1.77 -4.56
CA LEU A 145 9.12 -2.10 -4.46
C LEU A 145 8.47 -2.23 -5.84
N LEU A 146 8.72 -1.27 -6.72
CA LEU A 146 8.25 -1.30 -8.11
C LEU A 146 8.77 -2.53 -8.87
N GLY A 147 10.00 -2.97 -8.58
CA GLY A 147 10.59 -4.17 -9.19
C GLY A 147 10.21 -5.51 -8.56
N SER A 148 9.79 -5.56 -7.29
CA SER A 148 9.61 -6.82 -6.53
C SER A 148 8.19 -7.35 -6.53
N LYS A 149 7.18 -6.49 -6.54
CA LYS A 149 5.80 -6.95 -6.58
C LYS A 149 5.47 -7.34 -8.02
N LYS A 150 5.39 -8.63 -8.32
CA LYS A 150 4.79 -9.09 -9.57
C LYS A 150 3.33 -8.64 -9.69
N ARG A 151 2.57 -8.45 -8.61
CA ARG A 151 1.21 -7.89 -8.67
C ARG A 151 1.20 -6.39 -9.00
N LEU A 152 1.94 -5.53 -8.29
CA LEU A 152 2.12 -4.13 -8.75
C LEU A 152 2.76 -4.11 -10.15
N GLY A 153 3.68 -5.01 -10.45
CA GLY A 153 4.35 -5.22 -11.73
C GLY A 153 3.45 -5.69 -12.88
N HIS A 154 2.45 -6.53 -12.60
CA HIS A 154 1.40 -6.95 -13.52
C HIS A 154 0.45 -5.77 -13.78
N MET A 155 0.28 -4.87 -12.80
CA MET A 155 -0.31 -3.55 -13.04
C MET A 155 0.66 -2.67 -13.88
N LEU A 156 1.97 -2.63 -13.58
CA LEU A 156 2.97 -1.76 -14.25
C LEU A 156 3.27 -2.16 -15.70
N PHE A 157 3.06 -3.43 -16.08
CA PHE A 157 3.30 -3.97 -17.41
C PHE A 157 2.24 -5.02 -17.75
N PRO A 158 1.03 -4.61 -18.20
CA PRO A 158 0.17 -5.57 -18.87
C PRO A 158 0.97 -6.17 -20.04
N PRO A 159 0.90 -7.50 -20.29
CA PRO A 159 1.41 -8.03 -21.55
C PRO A 159 0.71 -7.23 -22.66
N ARG A 160 1.50 -6.57 -23.52
CA ARG A 160 0.96 -5.99 -24.75
C ARG A 160 0.33 -7.15 -25.51
N VAL A 161 -1.00 -7.22 -25.49
CA VAL A 161 -1.74 -8.10 -26.37
C VAL A 161 -1.48 -7.56 -27.77
N GLY A 162 -0.56 -8.22 -28.47
CA GLY A 162 -0.32 -8.02 -29.91
C GLY A 162 -1.31 -8.85 -30.71
#